data_AF-A0A0F9KTD4-F1
#
_entry.id   AF-A0A0F9KTD4-F1
#
_cell.length_a   1.000
_cell.length_b   1.000
_cell.length_c   1.000
_cell.angle_alpha   90.00
_cell.angle_beta   90.00
_cell.angle_gamma   90.00
#
_symmetry.space_group_name_H-M   'P 1'
#
loop_
_entity.id
_entity.type
_entity.pdbx_description
1 polymer ?
#
loop_
_entity_poly.entity_id
_entity_poly.type
_entity_poly.pdbx_seq_one_letter_code
_entity_poly.pdbx_strand_id
1 'polypeptide(L)' 'MSFKETDIINIVIAGTDGQGVITLKRLIEFTSQKAGVERTFSYFDY' A
#
# COMPACT_ATOMS: atom_id res chain seq x y z
N MET A 1 8.58 -15.15 11.08
CA MET A 1 8.75 -13.80 11.67
C MET A 1 7.38 -13.35 12.16
N SER A 2 7.25 -12.97 13.42
CA SER A 2 6.01 -12.39 13.96
C SER A 2 6.08 -10.88 13.75
N PHE A 3 5.11 -10.31 13.05
CA PHE A 3 4.96 -8.87 12.90
C PHE A 3 4.56 -8.26 14.23
N LYS A 4 5.27 -7.22 14.66
CA LYS A 4 4.92 -6.42 15.83
C LYS A 4 3.97 -5.31 15.42
N GLU A 5 3.17 -4.84 16.36
CA GLU A 5 2.19 -3.76 16.16
C GLU A 5 2.83 -2.44 15.68
N THR A 6 4.13 -2.25 15.92
CA THR A 6 4.91 -1.09 15.49
C THR A 6 5.61 -1.26 14.14
N ASP A 7 5.50 -2.42 13.50
CA ASP A 7 6.24 -2.68 12.27
C ASP A 7 5.64 -1.86 11.12
N ILE A 8 6.50 -1.07 10.47
CA ILE A 8 6.14 -0.25 9.31
C ILE A 8 6.54 -1.00 8.04
N ILE A 9 5.59 -1.15 7.10
CA ILE A 9 5.84 -1.74 5.79
C ILE A 9 5.83 -0.61 4.75
N ASN A 10 6.96 -0.38 4.12
CA ASN A 10 7.08 0.55 2.99
C ASN A 10 6.98 -0.23 1.68
N ILE A 11 6.04 0.15 0.82
CA ILE A 11 5.79 -0.50 -0.47
C ILE A 11 6.03 0.52 -1.58
N VAL A 12 6.92 0.20 -2.52
CA VAL A 12 7.14 0.97 -3.74
C VAL A 12 6.50 0.23 -4.91
N ILE A 13 5.63 0.90 -5.64
CA ILE A 13 4.99 0.36 -6.84
C ILE A 13 5.40 1.24 -8.02
N ALA A 14 6.01 0.62 -9.01
CA ALA A 14 6.41 1.27 -10.26
C ALA A 14 5.86 0.49 -11.45
N GLY A 15 5.53 1.20 -12.51
CA GLY A 15 5.08 0.62 -13.76
C GLY A 15 4.75 1.71 -14.76
N THR A 16 4.50 1.30 -16.01
CA THR A 16 4.11 2.23 -17.07
C THR A 16 2.63 2.58 -16.94
N ASP A 17 2.26 3.78 -17.41
CA ASP A 17 0.86 4.18 -17.56
C ASP A 17 0.05 3.12 -18.32
N GLY A 18 -1.15 2.83 -17.80
CA GLY A 18 -2.02 1.79 -18.34
C GLY A 18 -1.77 0.37 -17.80
N GLN A 19 -0.70 0.12 -17.02
CA GLN A 19 -0.44 -1.20 -16.42
C GLN A 19 -1.21 -1.45 -15.10
N GLY A 20 -2.07 -0.51 -14.69
CA GLY A 20 -2.87 -0.66 -13.48
C GLY A 20 -2.09 -0.45 -12.17
N VAL A 21 -0.97 0.29 -12.21
CA VAL A 21 -0.17 0.67 -11.02
C VAL A 21 -1.06 1.30 -9.93
N ILE A 22 -1.92 2.24 -10.33
CA ILE A 22 -2.85 2.91 -9.40
C ILE A 22 -3.92 1.97 -8.84
N THR A 23 -4.34 0.98 -9.63
CA THR A 23 -5.29 -0.05 -9.20
C THR A 23 -4.67 -0.92 -8.12
N LEU A 24 -3.41 -1.35 -8.31
CA LEU A 24 -2.69 -2.15 -7.32
C LEU A 24 -2.49 -1.37 -6.00
N LYS A 25 -2.10 -0.10 -6.10
CA LYS A 25 -2.01 0.81 -4.96
C LYS A 25 -3.31 0.85 -4.14
N ARG A 26 -4.47 0.99 -4.81
CA ARG A 26 -5.79 0.99 -4.15
C ARG A 26 -6.11 -0.34 -3.47
N LEU A 27 -5.78 -1.48 -4.10
CA LEU A 27 -6.04 -2.80 -3.51
C LEU A 27 -5.28 -3.01 -2.19
N ILE A 28 -4.03 -2.56 -2.14
CA ILE A 28 -3.22 -2.59 -0.93
C ILE A 28 -3.85 -1.73 0.17
N GLU A 29 -4.27 -0.50 -0.16
CA GLU A 29 -4.96 0.41 0.78
C GLU A 29 -6.26 -0.19 1.33
N PHE A 30 -7.08 -0.79 0.47
CA PHE A 30 -8.32 -1.45 0.91
C PHE A 30 -8.04 -2.63 1.84
N THR A 31 -6.99 -3.40 1.53
CA THR A 31 -6.65 -4.59 2.31
C THR A 31 -6.04 -4.20 3.66
N SER A 32 -5.20 -3.15 3.70
CA SER A 32 -4.63 -2.64 4.96
C SER A 32 -5.72 -2.10 5.89
N GLN A 33 -6.69 -1.36 5.34
CA GLN A 33 -7.84 -0.87 6.11
C GLN A 33 -8.69 -2.03 6.64
N LYS A 34 -8.97 -3.05 5.81
CA LYS A 34 -9.70 -4.25 6.26
C LYS A 34 -8.95 -5.05 7.32
N ALA A 35 -7.62 -4.99 7.32
CA ALA A 35 -6.77 -5.63 8.32
C ALA A 35 -6.62 -4.81 9.61
N GLY A 36 -7.26 -3.63 9.70
CA GLY A 36 -7.22 -2.78 10.89
C GLY A 36 -5.92 -1.97 11.04
N VAL A 37 -5.16 -1.76 9.96
CA VAL A 37 -3.97 -0.91 10.00
C VAL A 37 -4.38 0.55 10.21
N GLU A 38 -4.04 1.12 11.36
CA GLU A 38 -4.49 2.46 11.77
C GLU A 38 -3.99 3.58 10.85
N ARG A 39 -2.81 3.43 10.25
CA ARG A 39 -2.17 4.48 9.45
C ARG A 39 -1.67 3.93 8.14
N THR A 40 -2.37 4.28 7.06
CA THR A 40 -1.91 4.03 5.68
C THR A 40 -1.64 5.38 5.03
N PHE A 41 -0.39 5.60 4.61
CA PHE A 41 0.01 6.78 3.85
C PHE A 41 0.40 6.35 2.44
N SER A 42 0.00 7.14 1.45
CA SER A 42 0.40 6.91 0.07
C SER A 42 0.65 8.22 -0.65
N TYR A 43 1.65 8.19 -1.51
CA TYR A 43 2.01 9.28 -2.40
C TYR A 43 2.11 8.72 -3.82
N PHE A 44 1.65 9.49 -4.78
CA PHE A 44 1.72 9.16 -6.20
C PHE A 44 2.19 10.41 -6.93
N ASP A 45 3.27 10.27 -7.69
CA ASP A 45 3.81 11.33 -8.53
C ASP A 45 3.47 11.00 -10.00
N TYR A 46 3.02 12.00 -10.75
CA TYR A 46 2.65 11.88 -12.17
C TYR A 46 3.79 12.37 -13.06
#